data_AF-A0A9J5YEY4-F1
#
_entry.id   AF-A0A9J5YEY4-F1
#
_cell.length_a   1.000
_cell.length_b   1.000
_cell.length_c   1.000
_cell.angle_alpha   90.00
_cell.angle_beta   90.00
_cell.angle_gamma   90.00
#
_symmetry.space_group_name_H-M   'P 1'
#
loop_
_entity.id
_entity.type
_entity.pdbx_description
1 polymer ?
#
loop_
_entity_poly.entity_id
_entity_poly.type
_entity_poly.pdbx_seq_one_letter_code
_entity_poly.pdbx_strand_id
1 'polypeptide(L)'
;MVQGELNISNPSGPLTHRTYNKDRDRENFAKMVVVCGLPFSFGEHSGFIAYIRDTYNPSFKEKHCQYLRAYFKIMDCRVAITTDMGRSPNGFDYLTVTAH
;
A
#
# COMPACT_ATOMS: atom_id res chain seq x y z
N MET A 1 -10.49 13.53 26.20
CA MET A 1 -10.46 12.07 26.38
C MET A 1 -11.48 11.45 25.44
N VAL A 2 -11.06 10.66 24.45
CA VAL A 2 -11.62 9.34 24.11
C VAL A 2 -10.51 8.61 23.34
N GLN A 3 -10.08 7.48 23.89
CA GLN A 3 -9.05 6.59 23.41
C GLN A 3 -9.74 5.58 22.47
N GLY A 4 -9.23 5.38 21.25
CA GLY A 4 -9.79 4.41 20.30
C GLY A 4 -8.87 3.22 20.15
N GLU A 5 -9.30 2.05 20.63
CA GLU A 5 -8.60 0.77 20.44
C GLU A 5 -8.76 0.23 19.02
N LEU A 6 -7.70 -0.38 18.49
CA LEU A 6 -7.77 -1.22 17.30
C LEU A 6 -8.55 -2.50 17.64
N ASN A 7 -9.74 -2.65 17.07
CA ASN A 7 -10.53 -3.86 17.20
C ASN A 7 -9.93 -4.96 16.30
N ILE A 8 -9.04 -5.78 16.87
CA ILE A 8 -8.35 -6.90 16.19
C ILE A 8 -9.35 -7.95 15.66
N SER A 9 -10.56 -7.99 16.22
CA SER A 9 -11.63 -8.93 15.84
C SER A 9 -12.46 -8.53 14.62
N ASN A 10 -12.29 -7.33 14.03
CA ASN A 10 -12.98 -6.96 12.79
C ASN A 10 -12.07 -6.20 11.81
N PRO A 11 -11.19 -6.90 11.07
CA PRO A 11 -10.29 -6.30 10.08
C PRO A 11 -11.04 -5.67 8.88
N SER A 12 -12.35 -5.93 8.74
CA SER A 12 -13.19 -5.46 7.63
C SER A 12 -14.10 -4.28 8.01
N GLY A 13 -14.00 -3.77 9.24
CA GLY A 13 -14.74 -2.57 9.65
C GLY A 13 -14.27 -1.34 8.86
N PRO A 14 -15.13 -0.32 8.66
CA PRO A 14 -14.70 0.90 7.98
C PRO A 14 -13.51 1.48 8.73
N LEU A 15 -12.37 1.61 8.03
CA LEU A 15 -11.18 2.32 8.52
C LEU A 15 -11.67 3.69 9.00
N THR A 16 -11.67 3.90 10.31
CA THR A 16 -12.07 5.18 10.90
C THR A 16 -11.21 6.25 10.25
N HIS A 17 -11.86 7.23 9.63
CA HIS A 17 -11.23 8.29 8.84
C HIS A 17 -10.16 8.98 9.68
N ARG A 18 -8.90 8.59 9.49
CA ARG A 18 -7.78 9.05 10.30
C ARG A 18 -7.49 10.50 9.93
N THR A 19 -7.82 11.42 10.83
CA THR A 19 -7.45 12.83 10.65
C THR A 19 -5.92 12.96 10.77
N TYR A 20 -5.30 13.41 9.69
CA TYR A 20 -3.87 13.71 9.64
C TYR A 20 -3.50 14.74 10.72
N ASN A 21 -2.47 14.46 11.49
CA ASN A 21 -1.90 15.39 12.47
C ASN A 21 -0.38 15.38 12.30
N LYS A 22 0.15 16.47 11.74
CA LYS A 22 1.56 16.59 11.35
C LYS A 22 2.53 16.22 12.48
N ASP A 23 2.33 16.75 13.68
CA ASP A 23 3.28 16.57 14.79
C ASP A 23 3.23 15.12 15.32
N ARG A 24 2.02 14.59 15.51
CA ARG A 24 1.81 13.20 15.94
C ARG A 24 2.31 12.19 14.90
N ASP A 25 2.06 12.43 13.62
CA ASP A 25 2.48 11.55 12.54
C ASP A 25 4.00 11.57 12.35
N ARG A 26 4.63 12.74 12.53
CA ARG A 26 6.08 12.88 12.56
C ARG A 26 6.70 12.12 13.73
N GLU A 27 6.12 12.23 14.92
CA GLU A 27 6.58 11.50 16.11
C GLU A 27 6.46 9.98 15.93
N ASN A 28 5.32 9.50 15.42
CA ASN A 28 5.11 8.08 15.16
C ASN A 28 6.04 7.54 14.08
N PHE A 29 6.29 8.31 13.02
CA PHE A 29 7.26 7.95 12.00
C PHE A 29 8.68 7.86 12.57
N ALA A 30 9.09 8.82 13.40
CA ALA A 30 10.39 8.79 14.08
C ALA A 30 10.52 7.56 14.99
N LYS A 31 9.47 7.21 15.74
CA LYS A 31 9.43 5.98 16.55
C LYS A 31 9.62 4.73 15.69
N MET A 32 8.93 4.63 14.55
CA MET A 32 9.08 3.51 13.62
C MET A 32 10.52 3.38 13.11
N VAL A 33 11.14 4.50 12.69
CA VAL A 33 12.52 4.50 12.21
C VAL A 33 13.49 4.01 13.29
N VAL A 34 13.34 4.50 14.53
CA VAL A 34 14.21 4.12 15.66
C VAL A 34 13.99 2.67 16.10
N VAL A 35 12.73 2.27 16.32
CA VAL A 35 12.39 0.93 16.83
C VAL A 35 12.74 -0.16 15.82
N CYS A 36 12.51 0.08 14.53
CA CYS A 36 12.77 -0.89 13.48
C CYS A 36 14.19 -0.79 12.90
N GLY A 37 15.04 0.12 13.40
CA GLY A 37 16.42 0.30 12.91
C GLY A 37 16.49 0.70 11.44
N LEU A 38 15.53 1.49 10.95
CA LEU A 38 15.46 1.87 9.54
C LEU A 38 16.42 3.04 9.25
N PRO A 39 16.89 3.18 8.00
CA PRO A 39 17.62 4.38 7.58
C PRO A 39 16.78 5.64 7.79
N PHE A 40 17.41 6.76 8.19
CA PHE A 40 16.69 8.03 8.32
C PHE A 40 16.06 8.51 7.00
N SER A 41 16.63 8.10 5.86
CA SER A 41 16.10 8.35 4.51
C SER A 41 14.93 7.45 4.11
N PHE A 42 14.51 6.49 4.95
CA PHE A 42 13.44 5.54 4.65
C PHE A 42 12.15 6.23 4.18
N GLY A 43 11.82 7.37 4.78
CA GLY A 43 10.62 8.14 4.47
C GLY A 43 10.64 8.80 3.08
N GLU A 44 11.82 8.94 2.49
CA GLU A 44 12.03 9.56 1.17
C GLU A 44 12.00 8.52 0.04
N HIS A 45 12.03 7.22 0.38
CA HIS A 45 12.01 6.16 -0.60
C HIS A 45 10.68 6.15 -1.37
N SER A 46 10.76 6.14 -2.71
CA SER A 46 9.60 6.20 -3.60
C SER A 46 8.55 5.14 -3.29
N GLY A 47 8.99 3.91 -2.95
CA GLY A 47 8.10 2.82 -2.54
C GLY A 47 7.32 3.11 -1.24
N PHE A 48 7.93 3.76 -0.24
CA PHE A 48 7.23 4.13 0.99
C PHE A 48 6.23 5.26 0.75
N ILE A 49 6.59 6.24 -0.07
CA ILE A 49 5.70 7.33 -0.46
C ILE A 49 4.48 6.79 -1.22
N ALA A 50 4.69 5.87 -2.16
CA ALA A 50 3.62 5.20 -2.90
C ALA A 50 2.72 4.40 -1.95
N TYR A 51 3.31 3.60 -1.06
CA TYR A 51 2.56 2.84 -0.06
C TYR A 51 1.68 3.72 0.83
N ILE A 52 2.20 4.83 1.34
CA ILE A 52 1.42 5.76 2.17
C ILE A 52 0.29 6.40 1.36
N ARG A 53 0.55 6.77 0.10
CA ARG A 53 -0.48 7.30 -0.80
C ARG A 53 -1.57 6.26 -1.06
N ASP A 54 -1.23 5.02 -1.32
CA ASP A 54 -2.19 3.95 -1.63
C ASP A 54 -3.01 3.55 -0.40
N THR A 55 -2.33 3.44 0.76
CA THR A 55 -2.92 2.96 2.01
C THR A 55 -3.83 4.01 2.65
N TYR A 56 -3.46 5.29 2.56
CA TYR A 56 -4.17 6.38 3.23
C TYR A 56 -4.97 7.28 2.27
N ASN A 57 -4.92 7.04 0.95
CA ASN A 57 -5.76 7.74 -0.03
C ASN A 57 -6.56 6.72 -0.88
N PRO A 58 -7.73 6.26 -0.40
CA PRO A 58 -8.54 5.26 -1.11
C PRO A 58 -8.96 5.70 -2.52
N SER A 59 -9.06 7.01 -2.77
CA SER A 59 -9.37 7.55 -4.10
C SER A 59 -8.26 7.32 -5.15
N PHE A 60 -7.03 7.07 -4.70
CA PHE A 60 -5.90 6.82 -5.59
C PHE A 60 -5.99 5.46 -6.28
N LYS A 61 -6.38 4.42 -5.53
CA LYS A 61 -6.54 3.05 -6.06
C LYS A 61 -7.62 2.98 -7.13
N GLU A 62 -8.74 3.66 -6.92
CA GLU A 62 -9.85 3.69 -7.89
C GLU A 62 -9.47 4.43 -9.18
N LYS A 63 -8.81 5.60 -9.05
CA LYS A 63 -8.34 6.38 -10.20
C LYS A 63 -7.26 5.66 -11.01
N HIS A 64 -6.35 4.94 -10.34
CA HIS A 64 -5.29 4.18 -11.01
C HIS A 64 -5.86 3.00 -11.83
N CYS A 65 -6.82 2.24 -11.28
CA CYS A 65 -7.51 1.19 -12.03
C CYS A 65 -8.28 1.72 -13.23
N GLN A 66 -8.98 2.85 -13.09
CA GLN A 66 -9.69 3.50 -14.20
C GLN A 66 -8.72 3.97 -15.29
N TYR A 67 -7.58 4.56 -14.90
CA TYR A 67 -6.51 4.96 -15.83
C TYR A 67 -5.95 3.77 -16.61
N LEU A 68 -5.56 2.69 -15.94
CA LEU A 68 -5.06 1.47 -16.60
C LEU A 68 -6.09 0.86 -17.53
N ARG A 69 -7.37 0.82 -17.13
CA ARG A 69 -8.46 0.33 -17.97
C ARG A 69 -8.64 1.17 -19.24
N ALA A 70 -8.55 2.49 -19.13
CA ALA A 70 -8.60 3.38 -20.29
C ALA A 70 -7.38 3.19 -21.19
N TYR A 71 -6.19 3.08 -20.60
CA TYR A 71 -4.93 2.86 -21.30
C TYR A 71 -4.97 1.57 -22.13
N PHE A 72 -5.32 0.43 -21.52
CA PHE A 72 -5.45 -0.86 -22.24
C PHE A 72 -6.58 -0.88 -23.28
N LYS A 73 -7.60 -0.02 -23.16
CA LYS A 73 -8.67 0.07 -24.16
C LYS A 73 -8.26 0.88 -25.40
N ILE A 74 -7.37 1.86 -25.21
CA ILE A 74 -6.98 2.83 -26.26
C ILE A 74 -5.70 2.38 -26.97
N MET A 75 -4.79 1.75 -26.24
CA MET A 75 -3.51 1.29 -26.79
C MET A 75 -3.72 0.13 -27.77
N ASP A 76 -3.37 0.35 -29.03
CA ASP A 76 -3.25 -0.72 -30.04
C ASP A 76 -1.86 -1.37 -29.95
N CYS A 77 -1.60 -2.05 -28.84
CA CYS A 77 -0.35 -2.76 -28.60
C CYS A 77 -0.63 -4.21 -28.15
N ARG A 78 0.27 -5.12 -28.53
CA ARG A 78 0.23 -6.49 -28.00
C ARG A 78 0.74 -6.46 -26.56
N VAL A 79 -0.09 -6.93 -25.63
CA VAL A 79 0.29 -7.11 -24.23
C VAL A 79 0.84 -8.52 -24.05
N ALA A 80 2.05 -8.64 -23.53
CA ALA A 80 2.62 -9.92 -23.15
C ALA A 80 2.35 -10.17 -21.66
N ILE A 81 1.75 -11.31 -21.34
CA ILE A 81 1.49 -11.69 -19.95
C ILE A 81 2.50 -12.76 -19.54
N THR A 82 3.21 -12.49 -18.46
CA THR A 82 4.07 -13.46 -17.79
C THR A 82 3.47 -13.83 -16.45
N THR A 83 3.44 -15.12 -16.15
CA THR A 83 2.97 -15.63 -14.87
C THR A 83 4.10 -16.36 -14.17
N ASP A 84 4.37 -16.00 -12.92
CA ASP A 84 5.31 -16.70 -12.06
C ASP A 84 4.54 -17.37 -10.91
N MET A 85 4.87 -18.62 -10.63
CA MET A 85 4.26 -19.41 -9.57
C MET A 85 5.33 -19.90 -8.62
N GLY A 86 5.12 -19.65 -7.34
CA GLY A 86 6.04 -20.08 -6.28
C GLY A 86 5.28 -20.57 -5.06
N ARG A 87 5.85 -21.55 -4.38
CA ARG A 87 5.40 -21.96 -3.05
C ARG A 87 6.43 -21.51 -2.02
N SER A 88 5.97 -20.82 -0.98
CA SER A 88 6.84 -20.40 0.10
C SER A 88 7.13 -21.53 1.09
N PRO A 89 8.22 -21.42 1.89
CA PRO A 89 8.55 -22.40 2.93
C PRO A 89 7.46 -22.58 4.00
N ASN A 90 6.62 -21.58 4.21
CA ASN A 90 5.46 -21.63 5.10
C ASN A 90 4.18 -22.14 4.43
N GLY A 91 4.27 -22.69 3.21
CA GLY A 91 3.19 -23.43 2.56
C GLY A 91 2.15 -22.58 1.81
N PHE A 92 2.43 -21.29 1.58
CA PHE A 92 1.55 -20.45 0.77
C PHE A 92 1.94 -20.55 -0.71
N ASP A 93 0.93 -20.66 -1.57
CA ASP A 93 1.09 -20.58 -3.01
C ASP A 93 0.88 -19.15 -3.48
N TYR A 94 1.80 -18.68 -4.33
CA TYR A 94 1.77 -17.35 -4.92
C TYR A 94 1.67 -17.50 -6.43
N LEU A 95 0.72 -16.75 -7.01
CA LEU A 95 0.65 -16.51 -8.44
C LEU A 95 0.88 -15.01 -8.67
N THR A 96 1.98 -14.69 -9.33
CA THR A 96 2.26 -13.34 -9.79
C THR A 96 1.93 -13.24 -11.26
N VAL A 97 1.14 -12.23 -11.64
CA VAL A 97 0.81 -11.94 -13.03
C VAL A 97 1.40 -10.57 -13.39
N THR A 98 2.24 -10.52 -14.41
CA THR A 98 2.87 -9.29 -14.90
C THR A 98 2.53 -9.11 -16.37
N ALA A 99 2.02 -7.93 -16.72
CA ALA A 99 1.76 -7.52 -18.10
C ALA A 99 2.89 -6.60 -18.58
N HIS A 100 3.41 -6.85 -19.78
CA HIS A 100 4.44 -6.06 -20.48
C HIS A 100 3.87 -5.49 -21.79
#